data_AF-A0A3D3VAD6-F1
#
_entry.id   AF-A0A3D3VAD6-F1
#
_cell.length_a   1.000
_cell.length_b   1.000
_cell.length_c   1.000
_cell.angle_alpha   90.00
_cell.angle_beta   90.00
_cell.angle_gamma   90.00
#
_symmetry.space_group_name_H-M   'P 1'
#
loop_
_entity.id
_entity.type
_entity.pdbx_description
1 polymer ?
#
loop_
_entity_poly.entity_id
_entity_poly.type
_entity_poly.pdbx_seq_one_letter_code
_entity_poly.pdbx_strand_id
1 'polypeptide(L)'
;MTAYLIATIDVHDTNGYETYKSLAPALIERHGGRYIVRGGERTLVEGSWPEGRIVVLEFPDFASANALVDDPAYGPVAAIRHANASSHIWIVEGPDGNATADGQHAFILGNIRMTDIDGYKPYSDRVPHILAAESGSFLARGGTARSVEGGMKLDRVVIVAFKNMDACRAFYDGEEYSDIKPTRIAASDSNIVIVDGL
;
A
#
# COMPACT_ATOMS: atom_id res chain seq x y z
N MET A 1 -3.86 -11.10 -11.95
CA MET A 1 -3.38 -10.92 -10.57
C MET A 1 -4.14 -9.76 -9.97
N THR A 2 -4.57 -9.87 -8.71
CA THR A 2 -5.17 -8.77 -7.94
C THR A 2 -4.29 -7.52 -8.02
N ALA A 3 -4.87 -6.32 -8.01
CA ALA A 3 -4.11 -5.08 -7.94
C ALA A 3 -4.56 -4.20 -6.80
N TYR A 4 -3.65 -3.33 -6.37
CA TYR A 4 -3.85 -2.46 -5.23
C TYR A 4 -3.57 -1.02 -5.62
N LEU A 5 -4.53 -0.14 -5.37
CA LEU A 5 -4.31 1.31 -5.45
C LEU A 5 -4.08 1.83 -4.04
N ILE A 6 -2.95 2.49 -3.84
CA ILE A 6 -2.60 3.16 -2.59
C ILE A 6 -2.70 4.66 -2.82
N ALA A 7 -3.38 5.34 -1.92
CA ALA A 7 -3.47 6.80 -1.88
C ALA A 7 -3.09 7.30 -0.50
N THR A 8 -2.15 8.24 -0.44
CA THR A 8 -1.94 9.06 0.76
C THR A 8 -2.48 10.46 0.49
N ILE A 9 -3.32 10.98 1.38
CA ILE A 9 -4.10 12.20 1.15
C ILE A 9 -3.98 13.11 2.37
N ASP A 10 -3.31 14.25 2.20
CA ASP A 10 -3.19 15.32 3.20
C ASP A 10 -4.27 16.38 2.96
N VAL A 11 -5.28 16.41 3.83
CA VAL A 11 -6.50 17.20 3.65
C VAL A 11 -6.32 18.58 4.30
N HIS A 12 -6.45 19.65 3.52
CA HIS A 12 -6.38 21.02 4.02
C HIS A 12 -7.74 21.72 4.09
N ASP A 13 -8.77 21.22 3.38
CA ASP A 13 -10.18 21.62 3.57
C ASP A 13 -11.07 20.39 3.73
N THR A 14 -11.44 20.11 4.99
CA THR A 14 -12.29 18.97 5.33
C THR A 14 -13.68 19.05 4.70
N ASN A 15 -14.28 20.24 4.62
CA ASN A 15 -15.67 20.38 4.14
C ASN A 15 -15.77 20.04 2.65
N GLY A 16 -14.85 20.56 1.84
CA GLY A 16 -14.80 20.20 0.42
C GLY A 16 -14.40 18.73 0.21
N TYR A 17 -13.51 18.20 1.05
CA TYR A 17 -13.09 16.80 1.00
C TYR A 17 -14.21 15.80 1.32
N GLU A 18 -15.20 16.15 2.16
CA GLU A 18 -16.38 15.31 2.39
C GLU A 18 -17.19 15.08 1.12
N THR A 19 -17.27 16.08 0.22
CA THR A 19 -17.93 15.92 -1.08
C THR A 19 -17.22 14.85 -1.91
N TYR A 20 -15.88 14.91 -2.02
CA TYR A 20 -15.09 13.87 -2.68
C TYR A 20 -15.35 12.48 -2.07
N LYS A 21 -15.32 12.36 -0.74
CA LYS A 21 -15.54 11.10 -0.03
C LYS A 21 -16.92 10.48 -0.29
N SER A 22 -17.93 11.31 -0.56
CA SER A 22 -19.29 10.84 -0.89
C SER A 22 -19.42 10.33 -2.33
N LEU A 23 -18.63 10.86 -3.27
CA LEU A 23 -18.75 10.56 -4.71
C LEU A 23 -17.82 9.42 -5.15
N ALA A 24 -16.61 9.35 -4.59
CA ALA A 24 -15.60 8.37 -4.97
C ALA A 24 -16.05 6.90 -4.82
N PRO A 25 -16.77 6.47 -3.75
CA PRO A 25 -17.09 5.07 -3.53
C PRO A 25 -17.85 4.40 -4.68
N ALA A 26 -18.85 5.08 -5.25
CA ALA A 26 -19.65 4.52 -6.34
C ALA A 26 -18.83 4.29 -7.62
N LEU A 27 -17.85 5.16 -7.89
CA LEU A 27 -16.93 4.99 -9.01
C LEU A 27 -15.96 3.84 -8.77
N ILE A 28 -15.42 3.74 -7.55
CA ILE A 28 -14.53 2.65 -7.15
C ILE A 28 -15.24 1.30 -7.31
N GLU A 29 -16.45 1.16 -6.77
CA GLU A 29 -17.26 -0.06 -6.85
C GLU A 29 -17.60 -0.44 -8.30
N ARG A 30 -17.91 0.55 -9.15
CA ARG A 30 -18.18 0.34 -10.58
C ARG A 30 -17.02 -0.34 -11.31
N HIS A 31 -15.78 -0.11 -10.86
CA HIS A 31 -14.56 -0.73 -11.40
C HIS A 31 -14.13 -1.97 -10.61
N GLY A 32 -14.98 -2.53 -9.75
CA GLY A 32 -14.69 -3.71 -8.94
C GLY A 32 -13.73 -3.44 -7.78
N GLY A 33 -13.47 -2.18 -7.45
CA GLY A 33 -12.62 -1.80 -6.34
C GLY A 33 -13.35 -1.94 -5.00
N ARG A 34 -12.62 -2.36 -3.97
CA ARG A 34 -13.09 -2.37 -2.57
C ARG A 34 -12.06 -1.78 -1.63
N TYR A 35 -12.50 -1.15 -0.56
CA TYR A 35 -11.60 -0.62 0.47
C TYR A 35 -11.04 -1.76 1.34
N ILE A 36 -9.73 -1.75 1.57
CA ILE A 36 -9.06 -2.60 2.57
C ILE A 36 -8.39 -1.76 3.67
N VAL A 37 -8.05 -0.51 3.35
CA VAL A 37 -7.64 0.53 4.31
C VAL A 37 -8.39 1.81 3.96
N ARG A 38 -8.98 2.48 4.95
CA ARG A 38 -9.75 3.72 4.72
C ARG A 38 -9.46 4.81 5.74
N GLY A 39 -8.18 5.14 5.91
CA GLY A 39 -7.71 6.15 6.87
C GLY A 39 -7.59 5.61 8.29
N GLY A 40 -7.19 4.34 8.43
CA GLY A 40 -6.82 3.75 9.71
C GLY A 40 -5.61 4.42 10.33
N GLU A 41 -5.35 4.14 11.61
CA GLU A 41 -4.16 4.63 12.31
C GLU A 41 -2.90 4.18 11.57
N ARG A 42 -1.90 5.06 11.48
CA ARG A 42 -0.63 4.79 10.81
C ARG A 42 0.55 5.01 11.74
N THR A 43 1.59 4.18 11.58
CA THR A 43 2.89 4.37 12.23
C THR A 43 3.98 4.32 11.16
N LEU A 44 4.71 5.44 11.00
CA LEU A 44 5.94 5.45 10.21
C LEU A 44 7.02 4.69 10.99
N VAL A 45 7.55 3.61 10.40
CA VAL A 45 8.54 2.75 11.05
C VAL A 45 9.92 2.82 10.37
N GLU A 46 9.99 3.36 9.15
CA GLU A 46 11.26 3.56 8.44
C GLU A 46 11.17 4.65 7.37
N GLY A 47 12.25 5.43 7.23
CA GLY A 47 12.40 6.41 6.16
C GLY A 47 11.41 7.58 6.27
N SER A 48 10.85 7.97 5.13
CA SER A 48 9.81 8.99 5.04
C SER A 48 8.64 8.49 4.21
N TRP A 49 7.42 8.81 4.63
CA TRP A 49 6.21 8.49 3.89
C TRP A 49 5.42 9.78 3.68
N PRO A 50 4.67 9.94 2.56
CA PRO A 50 3.80 11.09 2.41
C PRO A 50 2.86 11.27 3.60
N GLU A 51 2.56 12.52 3.93
CA GLU A 51 1.67 12.86 5.04
C GLU A 51 0.19 12.63 4.69
N GLY A 52 -0.63 12.60 5.74
CA GLY A 52 -2.07 12.45 5.63
C GLY A 52 -2.59 11.02 5.79
N ARG A 53 -3.87 10.84 5.46
CA ARG A 53 -4.56 9.56 5.60
C ARG A 53 -4.15 8.60 4.50
N ILE A 54 -4.03 7.31 4.83
CA ILE A 54 -3.76 6.25 3.86
C ILE A 54 -5.08 5.59 3.47
N VAL A 55 -5.28 5.36 2.18
CA VAL A 55 -6.36 4.55 1.61
C VAL A 55 -5.71 3.49 0.74
N VAL A 56 -6.16 2.24 0.90
CA VAL A 56 -5.76 1.13 0.03
C VAL A 56 -7.02 0.49 -0.51
N LEU A 57 -7.08 0.36 -1.82
CA LEU A 57 -8.16 -0.29 -2.56
C LEU A 57 -7.62 -1.58 -3.18
N GLU A 58 -8.40 -2.65 -3.10
CA GLU A 58 -8.16 -3.89 -3.82
C GLU A 58 -9.06 -3.95 -5.06
N PHE A 59 -8.49 -4.38 -6.19
CA PHE A 59 -9.16 -4.58 -7.48
C PHE A 59 -8.93 -6.00 -7.99
N PRO A 60 -9.86 -6.56 -8.81
CA PRO A 60 -9.70 -7.89 -9.38
C PRO A 60 -8.44 -8.01 -10.25
N ASP A 61 -8.05 -6.93 -10.92
CA ASP A 61 -6.82 -6.87 -11.70
C ASP A 61 -6.25 -5.45 -11.88
N PHE A 62 -5.03 -5.40 -12.39
CA PHE A 62 -4.33 -4.14 -12.68
C PHE A 62 -5.10 -3.29 -13.69
N ALA A 63 -5.74 -3.89 -14.69
CA ALA A 63 -6.51 -3.17 -15.70
C ALA A 63 -7.70 -2.42 -15.09
N SER A 64 -8.40 -3.03 -14.12
CA SER A 64 -9.54 -2.44 -13.42
C SER A 64 -9.12 -1.24 -12.56
N ALA A 65 -7.98 -1.33 -11.86
CA ALA A 65 -7.43 -0.20 -11.11
C ALA A 65 -7.04 0.97 -12.04
N ASN A 66 -6.48 0.66 -13.22
CA ASN A 66 -6.16 1.69 -14.23
C ASN A 66 -7.44 2.29 -14.84
N ALA A 67 -8.45 1.47 -15.12
CA ALA A 67 -9.72 1.91 -15.67
C ALA A 67 -10.44 2.91 -14.76
N LEU A 68 -10.34 2.77 -13.44
CA LEU A 68 -10.85 3.78 -12.49
C LEU A 68 -10.13 5.12 -12.65
N VAL A 69 -8.79 5.13 -12.62
CA VAL A 69 -8.03 6.39 -12.60
C VAL A 69 -8.07 7.11 -13.96
N ASP A 70 -8.25 6.35 -15.05
CA ASP A 70 -8.37 6.87 -16.40
C ASP A 70 -9.85 7.15 -16.79
N ASP A 71 -10.81 6.91 -15.90
CA ASP A 71 -12.23 7.13 -16.15
C ASP A 71 -12.55 8.64 -16.30
N PRO A 72 -13.16 9.08 -17.42
CA PRO A 72 -13.59 10.46 -17.58
C PRO A 72 -14.54 10.95 -16.49
N ALA A 73 -15.32 10.06 -15.87
CA ALA A 73 -16.21 10.38 -14.75
C ALA A 73 -15.45 10.53 -13.42
N TYR A 74 -14.27 9.92 -13.27
CA TYR A 74 -13.42 10.11 -12.09
C TYR A 74 -12.68 11.45 -12.12
N GLY A 75 -12.34 11.98 -13.31
CA GLY A 75 -11.67 13.27 -13.47
C GLY A 75 -12.30 14.42 -12.66
N PRO A 76 -13.61 14.72 -12.82
CA PRO A 76 -14.28 15.74 -12.02
C PRO A 76 -14.28 15.45 -10.51
N VAL A 77 -14.35 14.19 -10.10
CA VAL A 77 -14.31 13.79 -8.68
C VAL A 77 -12.90 13.98 -8.10
N ALA A 78 -11.87 13.62 -8.85
CA ALA A 78 -10.47 13.86 -8.49
C ALA A 78 -10.17 15.36 -8.38
N ALA A 79 -10.74 16.21 -9.26
CA ALA A 79 -10.58 17.65 -9.18
C ALA A 79 -11.10 18.24 -7.86
N ILE A 80 -12.19 17.69 -7.30
CA ILE A 80 -12.65 18.07 -5.95
C ILE A 80 -11.58 17.74 -4.91
N ARG A 81 -10.97 16.55 -4.98
CA ARG A 81 -9.87 16.19 -4.07
C ARG A 81 -8.68 17.13 -4.25
N HIS A 82 -8.22 17.40 -5.48
CA HIS A 82 -7.09 18.30 -5.74
C HIS A 82 -7.30 19.71 -5.20
N ALA A 83 -8.54 20.20 -5.20
CA ALA A 83 -8.88 21.51 -4.65
C ALA A 83 -8.86 21.56 -3.11
N ASN A 84 -8.93 20.41 -2.42
CA ASN A 84 -9.14 20.31 -0.97
C ASN A 84 -8.08 19.49 -0.23
N ALA A 85 -7.18 18.81 -0.96
CA ALA A 85 -6.13 17.98 -0.42
C ALA A 85 -4.93 17.88 -1.39
N SER A 86 -3.74 17.66 -0.82
CA SER A 86 -2.58 17.16 -1.55
C SER A 86 -2.55 15.64 -1.47
N SER A 87 -2.13 14.96 -2.55
CA SER A 87 -2.13 13.50 -2.55
C SER A 87 -1.10 12.86 -3.46
N HIS A 88 -0.73 11.64 -3.06
CA HIS A 88 0.11 10.73 -3.82
C HIS A 88 -0.70 9.46 -4.07
N ILE A 89 -0.79 9.04 -5.33
CA ILE A 89 -1.57 7.86 -5.72
C ILE A 89 -0.72 6.98 -6.63
N TRP A 90 -0.71 5.69 -6.35
CA TRP A 90 -0.06 4.69 -7.20
C TRP A 90 -0.81 3.37 -7.18
N ILE A 91 -0.57 2.58 -8.22
CA ILE A 91 -1.14 1.24 -8.40
C ILE A 91 0.01 0.26 -8.41
N VAL A 92 -0.16 -0.90 -7.77
CA VAL A 92 0.77 -2.02 -7.81
C VAL A 92 0.02 -3.33 -8.03
N GLU A 93 0.58 -4.20 -8.86
CA GLU A 93 0.08 -5.55 -9.08
C GLU A 93 0.55 -6.49 -7.95
N GLY A 94 -0.36 -7.36 -7.52
CA GLY A 94 -0.08 -8.42 -6.56
C GLY A 94 0.67 -9.60 -7.18
N PRO A 95 1.05 -10.61 -6.37
CA PRO A 95 1.68 -11.82 -6.88
C PRO A 95 0.68 -12.71 -7.65
N ASP A 96 1.22 -13.71 -8.35
CA ASP A 96 0.43 -14.80 -8.92
C ASP A 96 -0.46 -15.48 -7.87
N GLY A 97 -1.61 -16.00 -8.30
CA GLY A 97 -2.54 -16.72 -7.42
C GLY A 97 -3.63 -15.87 -6.76
N ASN A 98 -3.79 -14.60 -7.15
CA ASN A 98 -4.82 -13.69 -6.66
C ASN A 98 -4.83 -13.58 -5.12
N ALA A 99 -3.71 -13.13 -4.53
CA ALA A 99 -3.70 -12.76 -3.12
C ALA A 99 -4.79 -11.71 -2.84
N THR A 100 -5.58 -11.93 -1.79
CA THR A 100 -6.66 -11.03 -1.35
C THR A 100 -6.45 -10.61 0.11
N ALA A 101 -7.01 -9.46 0.48
CA ALA A 101 -7.00 -8.95 1.85
C ALA A 101 -8.10 -9.57 2.74
N ASP A 102 -8.73 -10.68 2.34
CA ASP A 102 -9.84 -11.26 3.10
C ASP A 102 -9.39 -11.73 4.48
N GLY A 103 -10.07 -11.24 5.52
CA GLY A 103 -9.72 -11.51 6.92
C GLY A 103 -8.42 -10.84 7.38
N GLN A 104 -7.87 -9.90 6.61
CA GLN A 104 -6.69 -9.11 6.95
C GLN A 104 -7.08 -7.69 7.35
N HIS A 105 -6.57 -7.24 8.50
CA HIS A 105 -6.97 -5.97 9.12
C HIS A 105 -5.78 -5.10 9.56
N ALA A 106 -4.55 -5.49 9.23
CA ALA A 106 -3.36 -4.66 9.43
C ALA A 106 -2.38 -4.87 8.28
N PHE A 107 -1.72 -3.78 7.86
CA PHE A 107 -0.89 -3.78 6.67
C PHE A 107 0.44 -3.08 6.89
N ILE A 108 1.50 -3.64 6.30
CA ILE A 108 2.80 -2.98 6.13
C ILE A 108 2.90 -2.56 4.67
N LEU A 109 3.04 -1.26 4.42
CA LEU A 109 3.29 -0.70 3.10
C LEU A 109 4.76 -0.28 3.01
N GLY A 110 5.44 -0.71 1.95
CA GLY A 110 6.84 -0.40 1.71
C GLY A 110 7.08 0.11 0.30
N ASN A 111 7.90 1.14 0.15
CA ASN A 111 8.54 1.52 -1.11
C ASN A 111 10.06 1.41 -0.91
N ILE A 112 10.69 0.45 -1.59
CA ILE A 112 12.05 0.03 -1.32
C ILE A 112 12.90 0.23 -2.59
N ARG A 113 13.90 1.10 -2.50
CA ARG A 113 14.92 1.27 -3.53
C ARG A 113 16.08 0.33 -3.25
N MET A 114 16.28 -0.66 -4.10
CA MET A 114 17.43 -1.58 -3.99
C MET A 114 18.71 -0.87 -4.43
N THR A 115 19.75 -0.95 -3.59
CA THR A 115 21.09 -0.42 -3.87
C THR A 115 22.11 -1.53 -4.11
N ASP A 116 21.86 -2.72 -3.56
CA ASP A 116 22.64 -3.95 -3.79
C ASP A 116 21.70 -5.15 -3.89
N ILE A 117 21.53 -5.70 -5.09
CA ILE A 117 20.61 -6.82 -5.33
C ILE A 117 21.14 -8.12 -4.71
N ASP A 118 22.45 -8.36 -4.79
CA ASP A 118 23.07 -9.59 -4.28
C ASP A 118 23.07 -9.58 -2.75
N GLY A 119 23.39 -8.43 -2.14
CA GLY A 119 23.31 -8.23 -0.70
C GLY A 119 21.88 -8.33 -0.14
N TYR A 120 20.85 -8.07 -0.95
CA TYR A 120 19.45 -8.19 -0.54
C TYR A 120 18.95 -9.64 -0.51
N LYS A 121 19.58 -10.54 -1.28
CA LYS A 121 19.11 -11.92 -1.46
C LYS A 121 18.96 -12.71 -0.15
N PRO A 122 19.90 -12.68 0.81
CA PRO A 122 19.75 -13.42 2.07
C PRO A 122 18.52 -12.99 2.87
N TYR A 123 18.15 -11.70 2.84
CA TYR A 123 16.91 -11.21 3.43
C TYR A 123 15.68 -11.76 2.68
N SER A 124 15.68 -11.66 1.34
CA SER A 124 14.55 -12.08 0.50
C SER A 124 14.25 -13.58 0.58
N ASP A 125 15.28 -14.40 0.80
CA ASP A 125 15.16 -15.85 0.95
C ASP A 125 14.59 -16.23 2.34
N ARG A 126 14.87 -15.46 3.40
CA ARG A 126 14.41 -15.73 4.77
C ARG A 126 13.03 -15.15 5.10
N VAL A 127 12.73 -13.93 4.66
CA VAL A 127 11.51 -13.21 5.08
C VAL A 127 10.20 -13.96 4.84
N PRO A 128 10.00 -14.77 3.77
CA PRO A 128 8.74 -15.49 3.58
C PRO A 128 8.47 -16.53 4.66
N HIS A 129 9.52 -17.16 5.21
CA HIS A 129 9.38 -18.17 6.26
C HIS A 129 8.96 -17.54 7.60
N ILE A 130 9.58 -16.41 7.94
CA ILE A 130 9.24 -15.64 9.15
C ILE A 130 7.82 -15.08 9.04
N LEU A 131 7.49 -14.54 7.86
CA LEU A 131 6.15 -14.01 7.61
C LEU A 131 5.06 -15.09 7.76
N ALA A 132 5.32 -16.29 7.24
CA ALA A 132 4.39 -17.41 7.34
C ALA A 132 4.16 -17.87 8.79
N ALA A 133 5.18 -17.79 9.66
CA ALA A 133 5.04 -18.11 11.08
C ALA A 133 3.99 -17.23 11.78
N GLU A 134 3.91 -15.96 11.39
CA GLU A 134 2.94 -14.99 11.92
C GLU A 134 1.65 -14.89 11.11
N SER A 135 1.39 -15.87 10.22
CA SER A 135 0.24 -15.90 9.32
C SER A 135 0.11 -14.65 8.43
N GLY A 136 1.22 -13.97 8.16
CA GLY A 136 1.26 -12.84 7.25
C GLY A 136 1.28 -13.28 5.79
N SER A 137 0.84 -12.41 4.90
CA SER A 137 0.77 -12.68 3.47
C SER A 137 1.22 -11.49 2.63
N PHE A 138 1.83 -11.75 1.47
CA PHE A 138 2.15 -10.70 0.51
C PHE A 138 0.94 -10.41 -0.38
N LEU A 139 0.45 -9.17 -0.32
CA LEU A 139 -0.53 -8.66 -1.26
C LEU A 139 0.15 -8.00 -2.47
N ALA A 140 1.33 -7.43 -2.29
CA ALA A 140 2.21 -6.98 -3.38
C ALA A 140 3.67 -7.19 -2.99
N ARG A 141 4.52 -7.57 -3.94
CA ARG A 141 5.96 -7.84 -3.68
C ARG A 141 6.86 -7.46 -4.86
N GLY A 142 6.74 -6.23 -5.34
CA GLY A 142 7.51 -5.72 -6.48
C GLY A 142 6.94 -6.11 -7.83
N GLY A 143 5.61 -6.26 -7.93
CA GLY A 143 4.91 -6.41 -9.21
C GLY A 143 4.89 -5.11 -10.02
N THR A 144 4.26 -5.15 -11.19
CA THR A 144 4.07 -3.98 -12.06
C THR A 144 3.48 -2.81 -11.26
N ALA A 145 4.06 -1.62 -11.38
CA ALA A 145 3.59 -0.43 -10.66
C ALA A 145 3.43 0.78 -11.58
N ARG A 146 2.44 1.62 -11.28
CA ARG A 146 2.17 2.90 -11.97
C ARG A 146 2.03 4.00 -10.95
N SER A 147 2.84 5.05 -11.08
CA SER A 147 2.61 6.32 -10.38
C SER A 147 1.50 7.06 -11.10
N VAL A 148 0.44 7.44 -10.38
CA VAL A 148 -0.75 8.11 -10.93
C VAL A 148 -0.73 9.59 -10.58
N GLU A 149 -0.37 9.93 -9.34
CA GLU A 149 -0.43 11.29 -8.83
C GLU A 149 0.69 11.54 -7.80
N GLY A 150 1.16 12.79 -7.71
CA GLY A 150 2.14 13.22 -6.70
C GLY A 150 3.58 12.84 -7.03
N GLY A 151 3.84 12.23 -8.20
CA GLY A 151 5.19 12.05 -8.76
C GLY A 151 6.12 11.15 -7.94
N MET A 152 5.58 10.29 -7.08
CA MET A 152 6.42 9.40 -6.28
C MET A 152 7.16 8.43 -7.18
N LYS A 153 8.49 8.37 -7.02
CA LYS A 153 9.31 7.33 -7.64
C LYS A 153 9.01 6.00 -6.96
N LEU A 154 8.47 5.07 -7.73
CA LEU A 154 8.17 3.72 -7.28
C LEU A 154 9.33 2.84 -7.71
N ASP A 155 10.00 2.23 -6.74
CA ASP A 155 10.98 1.19 -6.99
C ASP A 155 10.29 -0.15 -6.67
N ARG A 156 10.64 -0.83 -5.58
CA ARG A 156 9.95 -2.05 -5.16
C ARG A 156 8.83 -1.73 -4.17
N VAL A 157 7.59 -1.72 -4.64
CA VAL A 157 6.40 -1.57 -3.78
C VAL A 157 6.03 -2.92 -3.16
N VAL A 158 5.85 -2.94 -1.84
CA VAL A 158 5.48 -4.13 -1.05
C VAL A 158 4.25 -3.81 -0.22
N ILE A 159 3.30 -4.74 -0.19
CA ILE A 159 2.16 -4.73 0.74
C ILE A 159 2.16 -6.09 1.43
N VAL A 160 2.27 -6.07 2.76
CA VAL A 160 2.15 -7.26 3.61
C VAL A 160 0.90 -7.11 4.45
N ALA A 161 0.09 -8.15 4.54
CA ALA A 161 -1.18 -8.15 5.25
C ALA A 161 -1.18 -9.16 6.40
N PHE A 162 -1.83 -8.79 7.49
CA PHE A 162 -1.97 -9.57 8.72
C PHE A 162 -3.41 -9.54 9.21
N LYS A 163 -3.82 -10.60 9.92
CA LYS A 163 -5.17 -10.72 10.50
C LYS A 163 -5.54 -9.56 11.43
N ASN A 164 -4.56 -8.94 12.08
CA ASN A 164 -4.73 -7.81 12.99
C ASN A 164 -3.39 -7.14 13.31
N MET A 165 -3.44 -6.01 14.01
CA MET A 165 -2.25 -5.24 14.39
C MET A 165 -1.31 -6.02 15.30
N ASP A 166 -1.82 -6.85 16.21
CA ASP A 166 -0.98 -7.67 17.10
C ASP A 166 -0.08 -8.63 16.30
N ALA A 167 -0.62 -9.32 15.29
CA ALA A 167 0.17 -10.19 14.42
C ALA A 167 1.17 -9.39 13.56
N CYS A 168 0.76 -8.22 13.06
CA CYS A 168 1.65 -7.33 12.32
C CYS A 168 2.85 -6.88 13.18
N ARG A 169 2.62 -6.56 14.45
CA ARG A 169 3.65 -6.14 15.40
C ARG A 169 4.51 -7.30 15.85
N ALA A 170 3.91 -8.46 16.13
CA ALA A 170 4.67 -9.69 16.43
C ALA A 170 5.67 -10.01 15.32
N PHE A 171 5.28 -9.86 14.05
CA PHE A 171 6.20 -9.99 12.93
C PHE A 171 7.26 -8.87 12.89
N TYR A 172 6.84 -7.59 12.85
CA TYR A 172 7.77 -6.49 12.54
C TYR A 172 8.74 -6.18 13.70
N ASP A 173 8.30 -6.35 14.94
CA ASP A 173 9.07 -6.09 16.15
C ASP A 173 9.68 -7.39 16.73
N GLY A 174 9.41 -8.54 16.11
CA GLY A 174 9.90 -9.86 16.53
C GLY A 174 11.40 -10.06 16.31
N GLU A 175 11.98 -10.98 17.08
CA GLU A 175 13.42 -11.31 17.05
C GLU A 175 13.86 -11.82 15.67
N GLU A 176 13.11 -12.74 15.06
CA GLU A 176 13.48 -13.33 13.77
C GLU A 176 13.55 -12.30 12.63
N TYR A 177 12.61 -11.34 12.60
CA TYR A 177 12.64 -10.27 11.59
C TYR A 177 13.74 -9.25 11.91
N SER A 178 13.92 -8.92 13.19
CA SER A 178 14.99 -8.03 13.66
C SER A 178 16.38 -8.55 13.27
N ASP A 179 16.58 -9.87 13.25
CA ASP A 179 17.84 -10.49 12.84
C ASP A 179 18.17 -10.28 11.35
N ILE A 180 17.17 -10.25 10.47
CA ILE A 180 17.37 -10.12 9.02
C ILE A 180 17.21 -8.68 8.51
N LYS A 181 16.58 -7.81 9.31
CA LYS A 181 16.35 -6.39 8.97
C LYS A 181 17.65 -5.63 8.64
N PRO A 182 18.78 -5.80 9.38
CA PRO A 182 20.04 -5.15 9.04
C PRO A 182 20.55 -5.48 7.63
N THR A 183 20.40 -6.73 7.18
CA THR A 183 20.79 -7.13 5.81
C THR A 183 19.98 -6.37 4.76
N ARG A 184 18.67 -6.22 4.97
CA ARG A 184 17.82 -5.40 4.09
C ARG A 184 18.26 -3.94 4.05
N ILE A 185 18.49 -3.34 5.23
CA ILE A 185 18.87 -1.92 5.35
C ILE A 185 20.22 -1.66 4.71
N ALA A 186 21.18 -2.58 4.82
CA ALA A 186 22.49 -2.43 4.17
C ALA A 186 22.40 -2.45 2.63
N ALA A 187 21.36 -3.09 2.07
CA ALA A 187 21.19 -3.32 0.64
C ALA A 187 20.07 -2.50 -0.02
N SER A 188 19.41 -1.62 0.74
CA SER A 188 18.30 -0.81 0.23
C SER A 188 18.02 0.45 1.04
N ASP A 189 17.45 1.46 0.37
CA ASP A 189 16.80 2.59 1.03
C ASP A 189 15.29 2.36 1.02
N SER A 190 14.64 2.50 2.17
CA SER A 190 13.26 2.06 2.33
C SER A 190 12.43 3.02 3.14
N ASN A 191 11.19 3.17 2.68
CA ASN A 191 10.14 3.93 3.32
C ASN A 191 9.03 2.95 3.70
N ILE A 192 8.76 2.80 4.99
CA ILE A 192 7.85 1.78 5.50
C ILE A 192 6.88 2.39 6.50
N VAL A 193 5.59 2.15 6.29
CA VAL A 193 4.50 2.53 7.18
C VAL A 193 3.65 1.31 7.51
N ILE A 194 3.23 1.20 8.77
CA ILE A 194 2.24 0.24 9.24
C ILE A 194 0.91 0.97 9.33
N VAL A 195 -0.19 0.36 8.89
CA VAL A 195 -1.52 0.97 8.87
C VAL A 195 -2.62 -0.02 9.22
N ASP A 196 -3.60 0.45 9.98
CA ASP A 196 -4.83 -0.30 10.29
C ASP A 196 -5.76 -0.42 9.09
N GLY A 197 -6.32 -1.61 8.94
CA GLY A 197 -7.33 -1.98 7.95
C GLY A 197 -8.77 -1.72 8.37
N LEU A 198 -9.69 -2.01 7.45
CA LEU A 198 -11.13 -2.15 7.72
C LEU A 198 -11.46 -3.53 8.24
#